data_AF-A0AAJ5S7B1-F1
#
_entry.id   AF-A0AAJ5S7B1-F1
#
_cell.length_a   1.000
_cell.length_b   1.000
_cell.length_c   1.000
_cell.angle_alpha   90.00
_cell.angle_beta   90.00
_cell.angle_gamma   90.00
#
_symmetry.space_group_name_H-M   'P 1'
#
loop_
_entity.id
_entity.type
_entity.pdbx_description
1 polymer ?
#
loop_
_entity_poly.entity_id
_entity_poly.type
_entity_poly.pdbx_seq_one_letter_code
_entity_poly.pdbx_strand_id
1 'polypeptide(L)'
;MLHEKVIKTTQTDPDHETIGFTFQNWEGLLFFCDSWESNLGFWMTRVDSPPERRGDLHSKFRRNVSERAIGRTFHKQHAIERRTGL
;
A
#
# COMPACT_ATOMS: atom_id res chain seq x y z
N MET A 1 -19.50 -19.22 3.65
CA MET A 1 -19.67 -17.76 3.73
C MET A 1 -18.79 -17.14 2.65
N LEU A 2 -19.38 -16.57 1.59
CA LEU A 2 -18.63 -15.75 0.65
C LEU A 2 -18.11 -14.56 1.44
N HIS A 3 -16.80 -14.51 1.71
CA HIS A 3 -16.20 -13.30 2.23
C HIS A 3 -16.40 -12.24 1.16
N GLU A 4 -17.24 -11.23 1.43
CA GLU A 4 -17.39 -10.09 0.54
C GLU A 4 -16.00 -9.54 0.23
N LYS A 5 -15.74 -9.29 -1.06
CA LYS A 5 -14.52 -8.63 -1.53
C LYS A 5 -14.57 -7.17 -1.11
N VAL A 6 -14.32 -6.89 0.16
CA VAL A 6 -14.27 -5.53 0.68
C VAL A 6 -12.84 -5.04 0.49
N ILE A 7 -12.68 -4.13 -0.48
CA ILE A 7 -11.43 -3.40 -0.67
C ILE A 7 -11.50 -2.14 0.19
N LYS A 8 -10.60 -2.05 1.15
CA LYS A 8 -10.40 -0.84 1.96
C LYS A 8 -9.42 0.08 1.27
N THR A 9 -9.67 1.38 1.30
CA THR A 9 -8.83 2.43 0.70
C THR A 9 -8.68 3.58 1.68
N THR A 10 -7.82 4.55 1.37
CA THR A 10 -7.72 5.80 2.15
C THR A 10 -9.04 6.58 2.26
N GLN A 11 -9.98 6.35 1.33
CA GLN A 11 -11.29 7.02 1.33
C GLN A 11 -12.34 6.23 2.12
N THR A 12 -12.30 4.90 2.06
CA THR A 12 -13.30 4.03 2.71
C THR A 12 -12.90 3.60 4.12
N ASP A 13 -11.61 3.66 4.46
CA ASP A 13 -11.06 3.40 5.80
C ASP A 13 -9.90 4.38 6.10
N PRO A 14 -10.20 5.67 6.33
CA PRO A 14 -9.18 6.72 6.47
C PRO A 14 -8.33 6.61 7.74
N ASP A 15 -8.80 5.88 8.74
CA ASP A 15 -8.14 5.70 10.04
C ASP A 15 -7.41 4.35 10.15
N HIS A 16 -7.29 3.61 9.03
CA HIS A 16 -6.55 2.36 9.02
C HIS A 16 -5.08 2.57 9.40
N GLU A 17 -4.54 1.71 10.25
CA GLU A 17 -3.17 1.80 10.79
C GLU A 17 -2.03 1.71 9.75
N THR A 18 -2.35 1.28 8.53
CA THR A 18 -1.40 0.90 7.46
C THR A 18 -1.72 1.59 6.14
N ILE A 19 -2.99 1.62 5.72
CA ILE A 19 -3.41 2.32 4.49
C ILE A 19 -3.16 3.82 4.66
N GLY A 20 -2.68 4.47 3.61
CA GLY A 20 -2.36 5.90 3.62
C GLY A 20 -0.96 6.25 4.13
N PHE A 21 -0.17 5.25 4.51
CA PHE A 21 1.22 5.45 4.94
C PHE A 21 2.24 5.04 3.87
N THR A 22 3.42 5.64 3.96
CA THR A 22 4.57 5.27 3.13
C THR A 22 5.48 4.31 3.89
N PHE A 23 5.99 3.32 3.17
CA PHE A 23 6.88 2.27 3.67
C PHE A 23 8.12 2.18 2.79
N GLN A 24 9.23 1.80 3.40
CA GLN A 24 10.48 1.53 2.70
C GLN A 24 10.76 0.02 2.71
N ASN A 25 11.13 -0.54 1.56
CA ASN A 25 11.60 -1.92 1.50
C ASN A 25 13.11 -2.01 1.84
N TRP A 26 13.66 -3.22 1.85
CA TRP A 26 15.07 -3.47 2.16
C TRP A 26 16.05 -2.93 1.11
N GLU A 27 15.56 -2.66 -0.11
CA GLU A 27 16.33 -2.05 -1.19
C GLU A 27 16.31 -0.51 -1.13
N GLY A 28 15.68 0.08 -0.11
CA GLY A 28 15.56 1.52 0.07
C GLY A 28 14.45 2.18 -0.75
N LEU A 29 13.68 1.41 -1.52
CA LEU A 29 12.58 1.91 -2.35
C LEU A 29 11.35 2.26 -1.51
N LEU A 30 10.70 3.37 -1.84
CA LEU A 30 9.52 3.89 -1.14
C LEU A 30 8.22 3.47 -1.84
N PHE A 31 7.27 3.02 -1.04
CA PHE A 31 5.95 2.58 -1.48
C PHE A 31 4.87 3.19 -0.61
N PHE A 32 3.81 3.69 -1.22
CA PHE A 32 2.59 4.12 -0.58
C PHE A 32 1.59 2.96 -0.51
N CYS A 33 1.01 2.72 0.67
CA CYS A 33 -0.06 1.74 0.81
C CYS A 33 -1.41 2.36 0.43
N ASP A 34 -1.93 2.03 -0.75
CA ASP A 34 -3.16 2.65 -1.27
C ASP A 34 -4.44 1.90 -0.88
N SER A 35 -4.37 0.58 -0.72
CA SER A 35 -5.54 -0.25 -0.45
C SER A 35 -5.20 -1.57 0.23
N TRP A 36 -6.21 -2.24 0.78
CA TRP A 36 -6.12 -3.56 1.38
C TRP A 36 -7.35 -4.40 1.04
N GLU A 37 -7.15 -5.70 0.83
CA GLU A 37 -8.21 -6.69 0.64
C GLU A 37 -7.96 -7.88 1.55
N SER A 38 -8.98 -8.32 2.30
CA SER A 38 -8.86 -9.35 3.34
C SER A 38 -8.25 -10.68 2.87
N ASN A 39 -8.45 -11.06 1.60
CA ASN A 39 -7.94 -12.32 1.05
C ASN A 39 -6.59 -12.18 0.33
N LEU A 40 -6.09 -10.96 0.11
CA LEU A 40 -4.85 -10.70 -0.63
C LEU A 40 -3.80 -9.98 0.23
N GLY A 41 -4.20 -8.99 1.01
CA GLY A 41 -3.34 -8.13 1.82
C GLY A 41 -3.29 -6.70 1.27
N PHE A 42 -2.16 -6.04 1.49
CA PHE A 42 -1.96 -4.63 1.20
C PHE A 42 -1.39 -4.41 -0.21
N TRP A 43 -1.98 -3.46 -0.93
CA TRP A 43 -1.44 -2.97 -2.19
C TRP A 43 -0.51 -1.79 -1.94
N MET A 44 0.69 -1.91 -2.49
CA MET A 44 1.82 -1.02 -2.29
C MET A 44 2.24 -0.47 -3.65
N THR A 45 2.08 0.84 -3.84
CA THR A 45 2.43 1.54 -5.08
C THR A 45 3.69 2.38 -4.85
N ARG A 46 4.74 2.19 -5.67
CA ARG A 46 5.97 2.97 -5.59
C ARG A 46 5.69 4.46 -5.72
N VAL A 47 6.32 5.25 -4.87
CA VAL A 47 6.13 6.72 -4.85
C VAL A 47 6.60 7.37 -6.16
N ASP A 48 7.64 6.81 -6.79
CA ASP A 48 8.17 7.27 -8.07
C ASP A 48 7.46 6.66 -9.29
N SER A 49 6.34 5.93 -9.08
CA SER A 49 5.57 5.40 -10.19
C SER A 49 5.06 6.53 -11.08
N PRO A 50 5.29 6.45 -12.42
CA PRO A 50 4.64 7.32 -13.38
C PRO A 50 3.12 7.29 -13.19
N PRO A 51 2.40 8.42 -13.31
CA PRO A 51 0.96 8.49 -13.09
C PRO A 51 0.17 7.43 -13.86
N GLU A 52 0.54 7.17 -15.10
CA GLU A 52 -0.07 6.19 -16.00
C GLU A 52 0.14 4.72 -15.57
N ARG A 53 1.01 4.46 -14.60
CA ARG A 53 1.32 3.11 -14.08
C ARG A 53 0.80 2.84 -12.67
N ARG A 54 0.23 3.84 -11.97
CA ARG A 54 -0.19 3.71 -10.55
C ARG A 54 -1.37 2.75 -10.35
N GLY A 55 -2.18 2.52 -11.38
CA GLY A 55 -3.31 1.56 -11.36
C GLY A 55 -3.01 0.21 -12.01
N ASP A 56 -1.83 0.02 -12.59
CA ASP A 56 -1.49 -1.21 -13.31
C ASP A 56 -1.13 -2.33 -12.33
N LEU A 57 -2.01 -3.34 -12.22
CA LEU A 57 -1.86 -4.47 -11.30
C LEU A 57 -0.64 -5.34 -11.61
N HIS A 58 -0.12 -5.30 -12.85
CA HIS A 58 1.00 -6.11 -13.30
C HIS A 58 2.30 -5.29 -13.48
N SER A 59 2.29 -4.04 -13.02
CA SER A 59 3.44 -3.15 -13.10
C SER A 59 4.50 -3.47 -12.04
N LYS A 60 5.77 -3.29 -12.40
CA LYS A 60 6.90 -3.33 -11.42
C LYS A 60 6.78 -2.29 -10.30
N PHE A 61 5.92 -1.29 -10.48
CA PHE A 61 5.68 -0.22 -9.52
C PHE A 61 4.57 -0.55 -8.50
N ARG A 62 3.79 -1.61 -8.69
CA ARG A 62 2.70 -1.97 -7.79
C ARG A 62 2.85 -3.41 -7.33
N ARG A 63 2.69 -3.66 -6.03
CA ARG A 63 2.85 -4.98 -5.44
C ARG A 63 1.79 -5.24 -4.41
N ASN A 64 1.34 -6.49 -4.34
CA ASN A 64 0.53 -6.97 -3.23
C ASN A 64 1.44 -7.60 -2.16
N VAL A 65 1.22 -7.24 -0.91
CA VAL A 65 2.03 -7.63 0.25
C VAL A 65 1.09 -8.18 1.31
N SER A 66 1.32 -9.42 1.74
CA SER A 66 0.54 -10.01 2.82
C SER A 66 0.72 -9.23 4.12
N GLU A 67 -0.28 -9.23 4.99
CA GLU A 67 -0.21 -8.52 6.28
C GLU A 67 1.01 -8.94 7.11
N ARG A 68 1.36 -10.23 7.07
CA ARG A 68 2.53 -10.78 7.78
C ARG A 68 3.87 -10.27 7.27
N ALA A 69 3.92 -9.74 6.04
CA ALA A 69 5.12 -9.19 5.45
C ALA A 69 5.30 -7.70 5.78
N ILE A 70 4.21 -6.96 5.99
CA ILE A 70 4.28 -5.57 6.47
C ILE A 70 4.91 -5.53 7.88
N GLY A 71 5.80 -4.56 8.09
CA GLY A 71 6.61 -4.43 9.31
C GLY A 71 7.89 -5.28 9.32
N ARG A 72 7.90 -6.43 8.63
CA ARG A 72 9.11 -7.29 8.50
C ARG A 72 9.96 -6.91 7.30
N THR A 73 9.33 -6.72 6.15
CA THR A 73 10.01 -6.39 4.88
C THR A 73 9.73 -4.97 4.40
N PHE A 74 8.67 -4.34 4.92
CA PHE A 74 8.29 -2.97 4.64
C PHE A 74 8.22 -2.20 5.95
N HIS A 75 9.15 -1.27 6.14
CA HIS A 75 9.25 -0.48 7.36
C HIS A 75 8.57 0.87 7.17
N LYS A 76 7.59 1.16 8.04
CA LYS A 76 6.82 2.40 8.02
C LYS A 76 7.76 3.60 8.15
N GLN A 77 7.63 4.58 7.26
CA GLN A 77 8.43 5.80 7.27
C GLN A 77 7.71 6.88 8.08
N HIS A 78 8.09 7.05 9.34
CA HIS A 78 7.49 8.03 10.24
C HIS A 78 7.82 9.49 9.86
N ALA A 79 8.96 9.73 9.20
CA ALA A 79 9.36 11.08 8.79
C ALA A 79 8.59 11.61 7.56
N ILE A 80 7.92 10.71 6.83
CA ILE A 80 7.15 11.02 5.62
C ILE A 80 5.67 10.75 5.90
N GLU A 81 5.15 11.25 7.01
CA GLU A 81 3.71 11.43 7.19
C GLU A 81 3.21 12.61 6.34
N ARG A 82 3.54 12.60 5.05
CA ARG A 82 2.70 13.31 4.10
C ARG A 82 1.55 12.37 3.84
N ARG A 83 0.39 12.66 4.45
CA ARG A 83 -0.92 12.28 3.91
C ARG A 83 -1.01 12.89 2.51
N THR A 84 -0.30 12.33 1.54
CA THR A 84 -0.45 12.72 0.15
C THR A 84 -1.80 12.18 -0.27
N GLY A 85 -2.79 13.05 -0.27
CA GLY A 85 -4.03 12.88 -1.03
C GLY A 85 -3.73 12.90 -2.52
N LEU A 86 -2.99 11.90 -2.97
CA LEU A 86 -2.91 11.52 -4.37
C LEU A 86 -4.20 10.82 -4.77
#